data_AF-A0A4Q0XT88-F1
#
_entry.id   AF-A0A4Q0XT88-F1
#
_cell.length_a   1.000
_cell.length_b   1.000
_cell.length_c   1.000
_cell.angle_alpha   90.00
_cell.angle_beta   90.00
_cell.angle_gamma   90.00
#
_symmetry.space_group_name_H-M   'P 1'
#
loop_
_entity.id
_entity.type
_entity.pdbx_description
1 polymer ?
#
loop_
_entity_poly.entity_id
_entity_poly.type
_entity_poly.pdbx_seq_one_letter_code
_entity_poly.pdbx_strand_id
1 'polypeptide(L)' 'MMTPSLRKLESDLEVNKTTLHNWKKNRPKLFEFIIDSYKDKELLKKNLKLMSEQKKRLEEEIHLTLQRVS' A
#
# COMPACT_ATOMS: atom_id res chain seq x y z
N MET A 1 -3.83 11.40 0.56
CA MET A 1 -3.60 9.96 0.84
C MET A 1 -4.98 9.32 1.00
N MET A 2 -5.28 8.24 0.28
CA MET A 2 -6.66 7.71 0.25
C MET A 2 -6.89 6.75 1.41
N THR A 3 -7.72 7.16 2.36
CA THR A 3 -8.38 6.26 3.31
C THR A 3 -9.23 5.26 2.52
N PRO A 4 -9.19 3.95 2.83
CA PRO A 4 -10.02 2.97 2.12
C PRO A 4 -11.50 3.32 2.27
N SER A 5 -12.27 3.12 1.21
CA SER A 5 -13.72 3.33 1.26
C SER A 5 -14.37 2.31 2.19
N LEU A 6 -15.49 2.67 2.80
CA LEU A 6 -16.29 1.74 3.63
C LEU A 6 -16.60 0.45 2.87
N ARG A 7 -17.01 0.53 1.60
CA ARG A 7 -17.30 -0.64 0.77
C ARG A 7 -16.08 -1.56 0.59
N LYS A 8 -14.89 -0.98 0.45
CA LYS A 8 -13.65 -1.75 0.34
C LYS A 8 -13.37 -2.48 1.64
N LEU A 9 -13.53 -1.82 2.79
CA LEU A 9 -13.37 -2.45 4.10
C LEU A 9 -14.39 -3.56 4.34
N GLU A 10 -15.64 -3.39 3.91
CA GLU A 10 -16.68 -4.42 4.00
C GLU A 10 -16.28 -5.67 3.22
N SER A 11 -15.81 -5.49 1.99
CA SER A 11 -15.37 -6.59 1.12
C SER A 11 -14.10 -7.27 1.63
N ASP A 12 -13.07 -6.49 1.97
CA ASP A 12 -11.74 -7.01 2.31
C ASP A 12 -11.73 -7.68 3.71
N LEU A 13 -12.62 -7.26 4.61
CA LEU A 13 -12.73 -7.81 5.97
C LEU A 13 -13.92 -8.76 6.13
N GLU A 14 -14.72 -8.96 5.08
CA GLU A 14 -15.93 -9.79 5.09
C GLU A 14 -16.91 -9.41 6.22
N VAL A 15 -17.10 -8.10 6.43
CA VAL A 15 -18.01 -7.55 7.44
C VAL A 15 -19.02 -6.60 6.83
N ASN A 16 -20.16 -6.44 7.49
CA ASN A 16 -21.16 -5.46 7.07
C ASN A 16 -20.86 -4.03 7.60
N LYS A 17 -21.48 -3.04 6.97
CA LYS A 17 -21.43 -1.63 7.34
C LYS A 17 -21.71 -1.37 8.82
N THR A 18 -22.69 -2.05 9.41
CA THR A 18 -23.08 -1.86 10.81
C THR A 18 -21.94 -2.27 11.75
N THR A 19 -21.26 -3.38 11.47
CA THR A 19 -20.08 -3.83 12.22
C THR A 19 -18.96 -2.79 12.15
N LEU A 20 -18.67 -2.23 10.96
CA LEU A 20 -17.67 -1.17 10.83
C LEU A 20 -18.04 0.10 11.62
N HIS A 21 -19.31 0.50 11.58
CA HIS A 21 -19.79 1.62 12.41
C HIS A 21 -19.66 1.34 13.91
N ASN A 22 -19.98 0.11 14.34
CA ASN A 22 -19.83 -0.32 15.72
C ASN A 22 -18.37 -0.32 16.16
N TRP A 23 -17.44 -0.74 15.31
CA TRP A 23 -16.01 -0.64 15.62
C TRP A 23 -15.56 0.81 15.71
N LYS A 24 -15.97 1.67 14.77
CA LYS A 24 -15.63 3.10 14.82
C LYS A 24 -16.13 3.77 16.11
N LYS A 25 -17.33 3.40 16.58
CA LYS A 25 -17.95 3.98 17.79
C LYS A 25 -17.42 3.37 19.09
N ASN A 26 -17.39 2.04 19.18
CA ASN A 26 -17.18 1.32 20.43
C ASN A 26 -15.75 0.76 20.56
N ARG A 27 -14.99 0.68 19.47
CA ARG A 27 -13.59 0.20 19.43
C ARG A 27 -12.72 1.11 18.54
N PRO A 28 -12.65 2.41 18.82
CA PRO A 28 -12.01 3.39 17.92
C PRO A 28 -10.55 3.06 17.62
N LYS A 29 -9.78 2.56 18.60
CA LYS A 29 -8.39 2.15 18.41
C LYS A 29 -8.23 0.98 17.43
N LEU A 30 -9.15 0.01 17.47
CA LEU A 30 -9.15 -1.11 16.51
C LEU A 30 -9.46 -0.59 15.11
N PHE A 31 -10.47 0.29 14.99
CA PHE A 31 -10.83 0.88 13.72
C PHE A 31 -9.69 1.70 13.11
N GLU A 32 -9.02 2.52 13.93
CA GLU A 32 -7.84 3.29 13.54
C GLU A 32 -6.68 2.40 13.10
N PHE A 33 -6.34 1.38 13.89
CA PHE A 33 -5.31 0.39 13.56
C PHE A 33 -5.55 -0.28 12.19
N ILE A 34 -6.81 -0.66 11.92
CA ILE A 34 -7.20 -1.21 10.62
C ILE A 34 -6.93 -0.18 9.53
N ILE A 35 -7.45 1.04 9.66
CA ILE A 35 -7.27 2.09 8.66
C ILE A 35 -5.79 2.40 8.38
N ASP A 36 -4.96 2.46 9.42
CA ASP A 36 -3.53 2.72 9.27
C ASP A 36 -2.80 1.57 8.58
N SER A 37 -3.18 0.32 8.85
CA SER A 37 -2.65 -0.85 8.13
C SER A 37 -2.90 -0.76 6.62
N TYR A 38 -4.03 -0.21 6.18
CA TYR A 38 -4.28 0.04 4.75
C TYR A 38 -3.39 1.15 4.18
N LYS A 39 -3.15 2.22 4.94
CA LYS A 39 -2.24 3.30 4.51
C LYS A 39 -0.81 2.78 4.36
N ASP A 40 -0.35 2.00 5.32
CA ASP A 40 0.99 1.40 5.32
C ASP A 40 1.17 0.46 4.13
N LYS A 41 0.16 -0.39 3.85
CA LYS A 41 0.16 -1.26 2.66
C LYS A 41 0.30 -0.47 1.36
N GLU A 42 -0.42 0.64 1.22
CA GLU A 42 -0.33 1.48 0.02
C GLU A 42 1.01 2.22 -0.08
N LEU A 43 1.58 2.64 1.05
CA LEU A 43 2.93 3.21 1.10
C LEU A 43 3.99 2.18 0.67
N LEU A 44 3.90 0.95 1.20
CA LEU A 44 4.79 -0.15 0.84
C LEU A 44 4.74 -0.46 -0.66
N LYS A 45 3.54 -0.50 -1.26
CA LYS A 45 3.38 -0.69 -2.72
C LYS A 45 4.05 0.41 -3.53
N LYS A 46 3.90 1.68 -3.11
CA LYS A 46 4.55 2.82 -3.78
C LYS A 46 6.07 2.73 -3.70
N ASN A 47 6.60 2.41 -2.52
CA ASN A 47 8.03 2.25 -2.32
C ASN A 47 8.57 1.10 -3.17
N LEU A 48 7.88 -0.05 -3.20
CA LEU A 48 8.25 -1.19 -4.03
C LEU A 48 8.29 -0.83 -5.53
N LYS A 49 7.29 -0.09 -6.01
CA LYS A 49 7.26 0.39 -7.40
C LYS A 49 8.46 1.28 -7.70
N LEU A 50 8.75 2.25 -6.83
CA LEU A 50 9.92 3.12 -6.95
C LEU A 50 11.23 2.33 -7.00
N MET A 51 11.42 1.36 -6.09
CA MET A 51 12.61 0.52 -6.07
C MET A 51 12.74 -0.32 -7.35
N SER A 52 11.62 -0.82 -7.89
CA SER A 52 11.61 -1.58 -9.14
C SER A 52 12.03 -0.71 -10.34
N GLU A 53 11.55 0.52 -10.40
CA GLU A 53 11.94 1.50 -11.42
C GLU A 53 13.40 1.95 -11.28
N GLN A 54 13.90 2.10 -10.06
CA GLN A 54 15.31 2.40 -9.80
C GLN A 54 16.22 1.23 -10.22
N LYS A 55 15.84 0.00 -9.87
CA LYS A 55 16.56 -1.20 -10.28
C LYS A 55 16.68 -1.27 -11.80
N LYS A 56 15.58 -1.08 -12.53
CA LYS A 56 15.58 -1.12 -14.00
C LYS A 56 16.54 -0.08 -14.61
N ARG A 57 16.54 1.14 -14.08
CA ARG A 57 17.47 2.20 -14.53
C ARG A 57 18.93 1.82 -14.29
N LEU A 58 19.25 1.27 -13.12
CA LEU A 58 20.60 0.80 -12.81
C LEU A 58 21.03 -0.33 -13.75
N GLU A 59 20.15 -1.27 -14.06
CA GLU A 59 20.43 -2.36 -15.01
C GLU A 59 20.71 -1.82 -16.43
N GLU A 60 19.93 -0.83 -16.89
CA GLU A 60 20.16 -0.15 -18.17
C GLU A 60 21.51 0.60 -18.19
N GLU A 61 21.85 1.32 -17.12
CA GLU A 61 23.13 2.03 -16.99
C GLU A 61 24.33 1.08 -16.97
N ILE A 62 24.24 -0.04 -16.24
CA ILE A 62 25.27 -1.08 -16.21
C ILE A 62 25.47 -1.64 -17.62
N HIS A 63 24.38 -1.95 -18.33
CA HIS A 63 24.45 -2.49 -19.69
C HIS A 63 25.14 -1.51 -20.66
N LEU A 64 24.76 -0.23 -20.64
CA LEU A 64 25.40 0.80 -21.47
C LEU A 64 26.88 0.99 -21.13
N THR A 65 27.23 0.90 -19.85
CA THR A 65 28.62 1.03 -19.41
C THR A 65 29.46 -0.15 -19.91
N LEU A 66 28.94 -1.38 -19.79
CA LEU A 66 29.60 -2.57 -20.31
C LEU A 66 29.85 -2.48 -21.83
N GLN A 67 28.89 -1.98 -22.60
CA GLN A 67 29.06 -1.75 -24.04
C GLN A 67 30.12 -0.69 -24.38
N ARG A 68 30.36 0.30 -23.51
CA ARG A 68 31.35 1.35 -23.75
C ARG A 68 32.78 0.93 -23.45
N VAL A 69 32.96 0.02 -22.49
CA VAL A 69 34.29 -0.43 -22.03
C VAL A 69 34.75 -1.73 -22.69
N SER A 70 33.85 -2.43 -23.41
CA SER A 70 34.17 -3.60 -24.24
C SER A 70 34.59 -3.17 -25.63
#